data_AF-A0A9E0APG6-F1
#
_entry.id   AF-A0A9E0APG6-F1
#
_cell.length_a   1.000
_cell.length_b   1.000
_cell.length_c   1.000
_cell.angle_alpha   90.00
_cell.angle_beta   90.00
_cell.angle_gamma   90.00
#
_symmetry.space_group_name_H-M   'P 1'
#
loop_
_entity.id
_entity.type
_entity.pdbx_description
1 polymer ?
#
loop_
_entity_poly.entity_id
_entity_poly.type
_entity_poly.pdbx_seq_one_letter_code
_entity_poly.pdbx_strand_id
1 'polypeptide(L)'
;MSISYWEQTSFFAPADVLIIGSGIVGLNAALYLKRKSPELTVTIIDRGILPFGASTRNAGFACFGSPSEILADLKKQNEDAVFSLVERRWKGLLRLRENLGDAAIAYEAFGSHEVFRKEDEVLYQT
;
A
#
# COMPACT_ATOMS: atom_id res chain seq x y z
N MET A 1 12.32 -32.17 17.37
CA MET A 1 11.03 -32.22 16.65
C MET A 1 11.32 -32.58 15.20
N SER A 2 10.61 -33.53 14.60
CA SER A 2 10.69 -33.76 13.15
C SER A 2 9.72 -32.81 12.45
N ILE A 3 10.23 -32.02 11.53
CA ILE A 3 9.44 -31.14 10.67
C ILE A 3 8.66 -32.02 9.68
N SER A 4 7.36 -31.80 9.52
CA SER A 4 6.52 -32.59 8.61
C SER A 4 6.93 -32.39 7.15
N TYR A 5 6.56 -33.35 6.29
CA TYR A 5 6.81 -33.26 4.85
C TYR A 5 6.30 -31.92 4.26
N TRP A 6 5.07 -31.51 4.64
CA TRP A 6 4.46 -30.26 4.17
C TRP A 6 5.22 -29.02 4.61
N GLU A 7 5.70 -29.00 5.85
CA GLU A 7 6.50 -27.89 6.34
C GLU A 7 7.84 -27.81 5.58
N GLN A 8 8.47 -28.95 5.29
CA GLN A 8 9.72 -29.00 4.51
C GLN A 8 9.52 -28.53 3.07
N THR A 9 8.43 -28.94 2.41
CA THR A 9 8.17 -28.61 1.01
C THR A 9 7.43 -27.29 0.80
N SER A 10 6.96 -26.64 1.86
CA SER A 10 6.26 -25.35 1.79
C SER A 10 7.02 -24.26 2.53
N PHE A 11 7.04 -24.28 3.87
CA PHE A 11 7.60 -23.18 4.66
C PHE A 11 9.13 -23.13 4.62
N PHE A 12 9.79 -24.29 4.57
CA PHE A 12 11.25 -24.41 4.55
C PHE A 12 11.82 -24.75 3.18
N ALA A 13 10.98 -24.80 2.15
CA ALA A 13 11.45 -24.98 0.79
C ALA A 13 12.31 -23.78 0.36
N PRO A 14 13.38 -24.00 -0.43
CA PRO A 14 14.11 -22.91 -1.04
C PRO A 14 13.16 -21.98 -1.80
N ALA A 15 13.35 -20.67 -1.63
CA ALA A 15 12.60 -19.65 -2.34
C ALA A 15 13.57 -18.71 -3.04
N ASP A 16 13.24 -18.32 -4.27
CA ASP A 16 14.00 -17.32 -5.03
C ASP A 16 13.87 -15.93 -4.39
N VAL A 17 12.70 -15.65 -3.81
CA VAL A 17 12.41 -14.38 -3.12
C VAL A 17 11.70 -14.62 -1.80
N LEU A 18 12.26 -14.05 -0.72
CA LEU A 18 11.62 -13.97 0.59
C LEU A 18 11.12 -12.54 0.84
N ILE A 19 9.82 -12.40 1.11
CA ILE A 19 9.17 -11.13 1.47
C ILE A 19 8.86 -11.15 2.96
N ILE A 20 9.34 -10.14 3.68
CA ILE A 20 9.07 -9.95 5.12
C ILE A 20 7.96 -8.92 5.28
N GLY A 21 6.79 -9.38 5.72
CA GLY A 21 5.55 -8.63 5.93
C GLY A 21 4.46 -9.00 4.92
N SER A 22 3.32 -9.50 5.40
CA SER A 22 2.16 -9.90 4.59
C SER A 22 1.08 -8.80 4.50
N GLY A 23 1.48 -7.55 4.73
CA GLY A 23 0.62 -6.37 4.49
C GLY A 23 0.40 -6.09 3.00
N ILE A 24 -0.39 -5.06 2.70
CA ILE A 24 -0.77 -4.66 1.35
C ILE A 24 0.44 -4.46 0.42
N VAL A 25 1.54 -3.93 0.94
CA VAL A 25 2.78 -3.70 0.18
C VAL A 25 3.46 -5.02 -0.17
N GLY A 26 3.62 -5.92 0.81
CA GLY A 26 4.27 -7.22 0.60
C GLY A 26 3.47 -8.12 -0.35
N LEU A 27 2.15 -8.15 -0.20
CA LEU A 27 1.26 -8.90 -1.09
C LEU A 27 1.28 -8.35 -2.53
N ASN A 28 1.29 -7.03 -2.71
CA ASN A 28 1.41 -6.44 -4.05
C ASN A 28 2.80 -6.68 -4.67
N ALA A 29 3.86 -6.69 -3.86
CA ALA A 29 5.20 -7.06 -4.34
C ALA A 29 5.23 -8.52 -4.82
N ALA A 30 4.67 -9.44 -4.06
CA ALA A 30 4.54 -10.84 -4.46
C ALA A 30 3.72 -11.00 -5.75
N LEU A 31 2.56 -10.33 -5.84
CA LEU A 31 1.71 -10.34 -7.03
C LEU A 31 2.48 -9.83 -8.26
N TYR A 32 3.20 -8.72 -8.13
CA TYR A 32 4.02 -8.17 -9.21
C TYR A 32 5.10 -9.16 -9.67
N LEU A 33 5.83 -9.77 -8.72
CA LEU A 33 6.84 -10.78 -9.03
C LEU A 33 6.24 -11.98 -9.76
N LYS A 34 5.11 -12.52 -9.28
CA LYS A 34 4.44 -13.65 -9.92
C LYS A 34 3.87 -13.32 -11.31
N ARG A 35 3.47 -12.07 -11.57
CA ARG A 35 3.05 -11.62 -12.91
C ARG A 35 4.24 -11.47 -13.86
N LYS A 36 5.36 -10.94 -13.36
CA LYS A 36 6.57 -10.71 -14.16
C LYS A 36 7.32 -12.01 -14.48
N SER A 37 7.38 -12.91 -13.52
CA SER A 37 8.10 -14.18 -13.56
C SER A 37 7.31 -15.25 -12.82
N PRO A 38 6.34 -15.90 -13.49
CA PRO A 38 5.47 -16.91 -12.88
C PRO A 38 6.19 -18.13 -12.30
N GLU A 39 7.42 -18.40 -12.74
CA GLU A 39 8.29 -19.47 -12.25
C GLU A 39 8.93 -19.18 -10.88
N LEU A 40 9.03 -17.90 -10.48
CA LEU A 40 9.66 -17.54 -9.21
C LEU A 40 8.91 -18.17 -8.03
N THR A 41 9.66 -18.83 -7.17
CA THR A 41 9.19 -19.27 -5.86
C THR A 41 9.27 -18.08 -4.90
N VAL A 42 8.10 -17.63 -4.43
CA VAL A 42 7.97 -16.46 -3.55
C VAL A 42 7.39 -16.91 -2.22
N THR A 43 8.17 -16.71 -1.16
CA THR A 43 7.75 -16.98 0.22
C THR A 43 7.47 -15.67 0.93
N ILE A 44 6.32 -15.56 1.58
CA ILE A 44 5.93 -14.37 2.37
C ILE A 44 5.84 -14.80 3.83
N ILE A 45 6.53 -14.11 4.71
CA ILE A 45 6.47 -14.33 6.16
C ILE A 45 5.96 -13.08 6.86
N ASP A 46 5.22 -13.26 7.96
CA ASP A 46 4.82 -12.18 8.85
C ASP A 46 5.13 -12.58 10.30
N ARG A 47 5.14 -11.61 11.21
CA ARG A 47 5.42 -11.87 12.63
C ARG A 47 4.30 -12.70 13.28
N GLY A 48 3.06 -12.48 12.84
CA GLY A 48 1.87 -13.15 13.37
C GLY A 48 1.34 -14.25 12.45
N ILE A 49 0.46 -15.09 12.98
CA ILE A 49 -0.31 -16.08 12.19
C ILE A 49 -1.24 -15.36 11.21
N LEU A 50 -1.80 -14.22 11.63
CA LEU A 50 -2.55 -13.30 10.79
C LEU A 50 -1.75 -12.01 10.60
N PRO A 51 -1.92 -11.30 9.46
CA PRO A 51 -1.27 -10.02 9.24
C PRO A 51 -1.66 -9.03 10.35
N PHE A 52 -0.71 -8.66 11.19
CA PHE A 52 -0.95 -7.77 12.32
C PHE A 52 -0.60 -6.31 12.01
N GLY A 53 -0.18 -5.99 10.79
CA GLY A 53 0.31 -4.66 10.41
C GLY A 53 -0.76 -3.58 10.23
N ALA A 54 -0.34 -2.40 9.74
CA ALA A 54 -1.23 -1.28 9.45
C ALA A 54 -2.32 -1.62 8.42
N SER A 55 -2.05 -2.55 7.50
CA SER A 55 -3.00 -2.95 6.46
C SER A 55 -4.29 -3.55 6.99
N THR A 56 -4.32 -4.16 8.18
CA THR A 56 -5.55 -4.68 8.80
C THR A 56 -6.21 -3.69 9.76
N ARG A 57 -5.58 -2.54 9.99
CA ARG A 57 -6.00 -1.52 10.97
C ARG A 57 -6.17 -0.12 10.34
N ASN A 58 -6.32 -0.06 9.02
CA ASN A 58 -6.52 1.19 8.29
C ASN A 58 -8.02 1.51 8.16
N ALA A 59 -8.36 2.79 7.94
CA ALA A 59 -9.74 3.26 7.86
C ALA A 59 -10.40 3.06 6.48
N GLY A 60 -9.72 2.42 5.52
CA GLY A 60 -10.26 2.12 4.19
C GLY A 60 -10.25 3.28 3.20
N PHE A 61 -9.67 4.43 3.56
CA PHE A 61 -9.65 5.60 2.68
C PHE A 61 -8.68 5.44 1.50
N ALA A 62 -9.22 5.55 0.29
CA ALA A 62 -8.49 5.57 -0.96
C ALA A 62 -7.99 6.99 -1.29
N CYS A 63 -6.94 7.43 -0.60
CA CYS A 63 -6.42 8.80 -0.70
C CYS A 63 -5.10 8.90 -1.46
N PHE A 64 -4.84 10.06 -2.09
CA PHE A 64 -3.55 10.39 -2.72
C PHE A 64 -2.90 11.67 -2.16
N GLY A 65 -3.48 12.24 -1.10
CA GLY A 65 -3.00 13.44 -0.40
C GLY A 65 -4.11 14.48 -0.26
N SER A 66 -4.14 15.21 0.87
CA SER A 66 -5.06 16.34 1.05
C SER A 66 -4.48 17.63 0.45
N PRO A 67 -5.32 18.64 0.12
CA PRO A 67 -4.82 19.95 -0.30
C PRO A 67 -3.82 20.55 0.69
N SER A 68 -4.09 20.50 2.00
CA SER A 68 -3.16 21.04 3.01
C SER A 68 -1.84 20.27 3.07
N GLU A 69 -1.85 18.95 2.88
CA GLU A 69 -0.63 18.12 2.80
C GLU A 69 0.22 18.52 1.59
N ILE A 70 -0.41 18.68 0.43
CA ILE A 70 0.27 19.10 -0.81
C ILE A 70 0.89 20.50 -0.64
N LEU A 71 0.15 21.46 -0.06
CA LEU A 71 0.67 22.80 0.26
C LEU A 71 1.85 22.73 1.25
N ALA A 72 1.78 21.86 2.26
CA ALA A 72 2.86 21.67 3.23
C ALA A 72 4.11 21.05 2.58
N ASP A 73 3.95 20.16 1.61
CA ASP A 73 5.05 19.57 0.85
C ASP A 73 5.71 20.61 -0.08
N LEU A 74 4.92 21.48 -0.71
CA LEU A 74 5.41 22.60 -1.54
C LEU A 74 6.25 23.62 -0.75
N LYS A 75 6.02 23.74 0.57
CA LYS A 75 6.86 24.58 1.45
C LYS A 75 8.24 23.96 1.76
N LYS A 76 8.43 22.66 1.49
CA LYS A 76 9.64 21.90 1.87
C LYS A 76 10.43 21.37 0.67
N GLN A 77 9.79 21.24 -0.48
CA GLN A 77 10.33 20.57 -1.67
C GLN A 77 9.95 21.39 -2.92
N ASN A 78 10.66 21.18 -4.03
CA ASN A 78 10.28 21.80 -5.29
C ASN A 78 8.98 21.20 -5.87
N GLU A 79 8.30 21.97 -6.72
CA GLU A 79 7.03 21.59 -7.33
C GLU A 79 7.09 20.24 -8.07
N ASP A 80 8.13 20.00 -8.86
CA ASP A 80 8.28 18.76 -9.64
C ASP A 80 8.30 17.52 -8.73
N ALA A 81 8.98 17.60 -7.59
CA ALA A 81 9.03 16.52 -6.61
C ALA A 81 7.64 16.26 -5.99
N VAL A 82 6.91 17.33 -5.65
CA VAL A 82 5.56 17.22 -5.07
C VAL A 82 4.58 16.64 -6.09
N PHE A 83 4.55 17.16 -7.31
CA PHE A 83 3.65 16.64 -8.35
C PHE A 83 3.99 15.20 -8.73
N SER A 84 5.28 14.85 -8.79
CA SER A 84 5.72 13.45 -8.98
C SER A 84 5.23 12.54 -7.85
N LEU A 85 5.23 13.02 -6.61
CA LEU A 85 4.73 12.26 -5.47
C LEU A 85 3.20 12.04 -5.56
N VAL A 86 2.44 13.09 -5.86
CA VAL A 86 0.99 13.01 -6.06
C VAL A 86 0.65 12.03 -7.18
N GLU A 87 1.35 12.13 -8.32
CA GLU A 87 1.15 11.24 -9.45
C GLU A 87 1.43 9.77 -9.07
N ARG A 88 2.51 9.50 -8.33
CA ARG A 88 2.83 8.15 -7.84
C ARG A 88 1.75 7.59 -6.92
N ARG A 89 1.23 8.41 -6.00
CA ARG A 89 0.15 8.02 -5.08
C ARG A 89 -1.13 7.69 -5.86
N TRP A 90 -1.50 8.55 -6.81
CA TRP A 90 -2.67 8.36 -7.68
C TRP A 90 -2.55 7.08 -8.53
N LYS A 91 -1.42 6.89 -9.24
CA LYS A 91 -1.16 5.67 -10.02
C LYS A 91 -1.16 4.42 -9.15
N GLY A 92 -0.64 4.51 -7.92
CA GLY A 92 -0.68 3.42 -6.94
C GLY A 92 -2.12 3.03 -6.58
N LEU A 93 -2.98 4.02 -6.34
CA LEU A 93 -4.40 3.79 -6.05
C LEU A 93 -5.14 3.16 -7.25
N LEU A 94 -4.91 3.67 -8.46
CA LEU A 94 -5.50 3.08 -9.68
C LEU A 94 -5.10 1.62 -9.85
N ARG A 95 -3.82 1.29 -9.62
CA ARG A 95 -3.33 -0.09 -9.69
C ARG A 95 -3.96 -0.98 -8.63
N LEU A 96 -4.20 -0.46 -7.41
CA LEU A 96 -4.88 -1.22 -6.37
C LEU A 96 -6.31 -1.59 -6.80
N ARG A 97 -7.04 -0.60 -7.34
CA ARG A 97 -8.40 -0.79 -7.88
C ARG A 97 -8.42 -1.77 -9.03
N GLU A 98 -7.47 -1.69 -9.95
CA GLU A 98 -7.32 -2.65 -11.06
C GLU A 98 -7.03 -4.06 -10.56
N ASN A 99 -6.13 -4.22 -9.58
CA ASN A 99 -5.71 -5.53 -9.08
C ASN A 99 -6.79 -6.26 -8.30
N LEU A 100 -7.57 -5.54 -7.50
CA LEU A 100 -8.57 -6.14 -6.61
C LEU A 100 -9.98 -6.08 -7.22
N GLY A 101 -10.24 -5.11 -8.08
CA GLY A 101 -11.57 -4.79 -8.59
C GLY A 101 -12.38 -4.00 -7.57
N ASP A 102 -13.05 -2.94 -8.03
CA ASP A 102 -13.82 -2.03 -7.18
C ASP A 102 -14.89 -2.75 -6.34
N ALA A 103 -15.55 -3.78 -6.91
CA ALA A 103 -16.56 -4.55 -6.21
C ALA A 103 -16.00 -5.36 -5.03
N ALA A 104 -14.79 -5.93 -5.17
CA ALA A 104 -14.20 -6.77 -4.12
C ALA A 104 -13.74 -5.96 -2.90
N ILE A 105 -13.40 -4.69 -3.12
CA ILE A 105 -12.98 -3.76 -2.06
C ILE A 105 -14.09 -2.79 -1.65
N ALA A 106 -15.31 -2.97 -2.18
CA ALA A 106 -16.44 -2.06 -1.97
C ALA A 106 -16.07 -0.58 -2.18
N TYR A 107 -15.35 -0.29 -3.26
CA TYR A 107 -14.88 1.07 -3.53
C TYR A 107 -16.05 2.00 -3.88
N GLU A 108 -16.10 3.15 -3.20
CA GLU A 108 -17.07 4.21 -3.44
C GLU A 108 -16.36 5.55 -3.67
N ALA A 109 -16.66 6.22 -4.79
CA ALA A 109 -16.02 7.47 -5.20
C ALA A 109 -16.79 8.70 -4.70
N PHE A 110 -16.87 8.91 -3.39
CA PHE A 110 -17.57 10.05 -2.80
C PHE A 110 -16.79 11.37 -2.81
N GLY A 111 -15.57 11.37 -3.35
CA GLY A 111 -14.67 12.52 -3.28
C GLY A 111 -14.07 12.71 -1.88
N SER A 112 -13.32 13.79 -1.73
CA SER A 112 -12.59 14.11 -0.50
C SER A 112 -12.93 15.51 -0.03
N HIS A 113 -13.15 15.67 1.27
CA HIS A 113 -13.38 16.96 1.90
C HIS A 113 -12.35 17.15 3.00
N GLU A 114 -11.83 18.37 3.11
CA GLU A 114 -11.01 18.79 4.23
C GLU A 114 -11.79 19.90 4.97
N VAL A 115 -11.90 19.77 6.29
CA VAL A 115 -12.70 20.67 7.12
C VAL A 115 -11.75 21.48 7.99
N PHE A 116 -11.84 22.79 7.87
CA PHE A 116 -11.01 23.75 8.60
C PHE A 116 -11.82 24.52 9.62
N ARG A 117 -11.24 24.74 10.80
CA ARG A 117 -11.75 25.68 11.79
C ARG A 117 -11.24 27.08 11.48
N LYS A 118 -11.78 28.08 12.18
CA LYS A 118 -11.36 29.47 12.01
C LYS A 118 -9.88 29.66 12.33
N GLU A 119 -9.34 28.86 13.24
CA GLU A 119 -7.95 28.94 13.68
C GLU A 119 -6.97 28.28 12.71
N ASP A 120 -7.45 27.49 11.74
CA ASP A 120 -6.65 26.69 10.81
C ASP A 120 -6.20 27.47 9.57
N GLU A 121 -6.37 28.80 9.55
CA GLU A 121 -6.08 29.67 8.40
C GLU A 121 -4.65 29.49 7.86
N VAL A 122 -3.69 29.23 8.76
CA VAL A 122 -2.26 28.98 8.43
C VAL A 122 -2.03 27.74 7.57
N LEU A 123 -2.97 26.78 7.56
CA LEU A 123 -2.84 25.52 6.82
C LEU A 123 -3.13 25.66 5.32
N TYR A 124 -3.93 26.64 4.91
CA TYR A 124 -4.41 26.77 3.52
C TYR A 124 -4.21 28.16 2.89
N GLN A 125 -3.90 29.20 3.67
CA GLN A 125 -3.46 30.48 3.11
C GLN A 125 -1.95 30.41 2.79
N THR A 126 -1.61 30.74 1.55
CA THR A 126 -0.24 30.89 1.04
C THR A 126 0.23 32.32 1.09
#